data_AF-C1C4M7-F1
#
_entry.id   AF-C1C4M7-F1
#
_cell.length_a   1.000
_cell.length_b   1.000
_cell.length_c   1.000
_cell.angle_alpha   90.00
_cell.angle_beta   90.00
_cell.angle_gamma   90.00
#
_symmetry.space_group_name_H-M   'P 1'
#
loop_
_entity.id
_entity.type
_entity.pdbx_description
1 polymer ?
#
loop_
_entity_poly.entity_id
_entity_poly.type
_entity_poly.pdbx_seq_one_letter_code
_entity_poly.pdbx_strand_id
1 'polypeptide(L)'
;MAAGKTPVSKELMQMDLYGLLGVEADAGQKEIKKAYRQKALTCHPDKNPDNPRAAELFHQLSQALEILTDGAARAAYDKLRKAKEAAAKRTQQLDDKRKKVKLDLEAREREAQVRVTEEEEVLVAQTLAQEIIRLREEGSRQVEEQKKLILEQIRMEREQKMQGNRGGNTEWGKESAKIKLKWKCKKEDETRGGYSEDVLMRLLEKYGQVLHIVVSSKSKGSAVAEFATFKAAELAVRNEIGLLNNPLKISWLSTPPPSAVSDNQSKISFNSTTHTLQNSVRSERDFESLVLMKMRQAAERQRLIEQLQHEDEDADS
;
A
#
# COMPACT_ATOMS: atom_id res chain seq x y z
N MET A 1 21.66 41.05 -86.68
CA MET A 1 20.92 39.96 -86.03
C MET A 1 21.32 39.92 -84.56
N ALA A 2 20.51 40.49 -83.67
CA ALA A 2 20.77 40.49 -82.24
C ALA A 2 20.05 39.30 -81.62
N ALA A 3 20.79 38.28 -81.20
CA ALA A 3 20.24 37.15 -80.47
C ALA A 3 19.73 37.65 -79.10
N GLY A 4 18.42 37.56 -78.88
CA GLY A 4 17.77 37.94 -77.63
C GLY A 4 18.26 37.04 -76.49
N LYS A 5 18.91 37.66 -75.49
CA LYS A 5 19.19 37.01 -74.19
C LYS A 5 17.86 36.63 -73.54
N THR A 6 17.57 35.34 -73.46
CA THR A 6 16.47 34.84 -72.64
C THR A 6 16.73 35.22 -71.18
N PRO A 7 15.75 35.82 -70.47
CA PRO A 7 15.94 36.20 -69.08
C PRO A 7 16.15 34.94 -68.25
N VAL A 8 17.30 34.86 -67.58
CA VAL A 8 17.60 33.80 -66.61
C VAL A 8 16.53 33.85 -65.52
N SER A 9 15.76 32.77 -65.38
CA SER A 9 14.67 32.71 -64.41
C SER A 9 15.22 32.67 -62.98
N LYS A 10 14.53 33.36 -62.06
CA LYS A 10 14.85 33.41 -60.61
C LYS A 10 14.92 32.01 -59.97
N GLU A 11 14.24 31.04 -60.57
CA GLU A 11 14.17 29.65 -60.17
C GLU A 11 15.51 28.92 -60.39
N LEU A 12 16.21 29.17 -61.51
CA LEU A 12 17.54 28.60 -61.78
C LEU A 12 18.61 29.04 -60.78
N MET A 13 18.50 30.25 -60.24
CA MET A 13 19.39 30.77 -59.20
C MET A 13 19.15 30.11 -57.82
N GLN A 14 18.03 29.39 -57.67
CA GLN A 14 17.69 28.63 -56.46
C GLN A 14 18.00 27.14 -56.61
N MET A 15 17.98 26.62 -57.84
CA MET A 15 18.33 25.24 -58.15
C MET A 15 19.84 25.00 -58.12
N ASP A 16 20.24 23.76 -57.89
CA ASP A 16 21.62 23.30 -58.00
C ASP A 16 21.95 22.95 -59.46
N LEU A 17 22.60 23.86 -60.17
CA LEU A 17 22.94 23.70 -61.59
C LEU A 17 24.00 22.63 -61.82
N TYR A 18 24.91 22.43 -60.86
CA TYR A 18 25.94 21.39 -60.91
C TYR A 18 25.32 20.02 -60.69
N GLY A 19 24.45 19.88 -59.67
CA GLY A 19 23.65 18.69 -59.43
C GLY A 19 22.72 18.35 -60.60
N LEU A 20 22.11 19.35 -61.24
CA LEU A 20 21.28 19.17 -62.43
C LEU A 20 22.07 18.57 -63.61
N LEU A 21 23.32 18.99 -63.81
CA LEU A 21 24.23 18.39 -64.80
C LEU A 21 24.90 17.10 -64.31
N GLY A 22 24.85 16.81 -63.02
CA GLY A 22 25.48 15.64 -62.40
C GLY A 22 27.00 15.74 -62.36
N VAL A 23 27.52 16.95 -62.18
CA VAL A 23 28.96 17.24 -62.11
C VAL A 23 29.30 17.88 -60.77
N GLU A 24 30.55 17.78 -60.34
CA GLU A 24 31.00 18.48 -59.14
C GLU A 24 31.07 20.00 -59.34
N ALA A 25 31.05 20.76 -58.23
CA ALA A 25 31.15 22.22 -58.26
C ALA A 25 32.46 22.72 -58.90
N ASP A 26 33.53 21.93 -58.78
CA ASP A 26 34.87 22.23 -59.30
C ASP A 26 35.06 21.75 -60.74
N ALA A 27 34.02 21.18 -61.37
CA ALA A 27 34.09 20.65 -62.73
C ALA A 27 34.54 21.70 -63.75
N GLY A 28 35.45 21.31 -64.64
CA GLY A 28 35.93 22.16 -65.72
C GLY A 28 34.89 22.34 -66.83
N GLN A 29 35.01 23.40 -67.64
CA GLN A 29 34.08 23.65 -68.75
C GLN A 29 33.96 22.47 -69.75
N LYS A 30 35.04 21.72 -69.98
CA LYS A 30 35.02 20.54 -70.87
C LYS A 30 34.13 19.42 -70.32
N GLU A 31 34.16 19.23 -69.00
CA GLU A 31 33.38 18.22 -68.29
C GLU A 31 31.90 18.61 -68.25
N ILE A 32 31.60 19.88 -67.94
CA ILE A 32 30.25 20.44 -67.98
C ILE A 32 29.60 20.25 -69.35
N LYS A 33 30.34 20.58 -70.44
CA LYS A 33 29.86 20.37 -71.82
C LYS A 33 29.66 18.89 -72.16
N LYS A 34 30.49 17.99 -71.63
CA LYS A 34 30.36 16.54 -71.84
C LYS A 34 29.12 16.00 -71.13
N ALA A 35 28.93 16.37 -69.87
CA ALA A 35 27.78 15.96 -69.06
C ALA A 35 26.46 16.47 -69.65
N TYR A 36 26.44 17.73 -70.11
CA TYR A 36 25.28 18.28 -70.83
C TYR A 36 24.93 17.44 -72.06
N ARG A 37 25.90 17.12 -72.93
CA ARG A 37 25.63 16.31 -74.14
C ARG A 37 25.03 14.95 -73.79
N GLN A 38 25.53 14.29 -72.76
CA GLN A 38 25.00 13.00 -72.32
C GLN A 38 23.56 13.13 -71.81
N LYS A 39 23.28 14.10 -70.92
CA LYS A 39 21.93 14.30 -70.39
C LYS A 39 20.93 14.81 -71.43
N ALA A 40 21.38 15.69 -72.34
CA ALA A 40 20.56 16.22 -73.43
C ALA A 40 20.11 15.13 -74.39
N LEU A 41 20.93 14.11 -74.65
CA LEU A 41 20.55 12.95 -75.47
C LEU A 41 19.47 12.10 -74.81
N THR A 42 19.57 11.92 -73.48
CA THR A 42 18.58 11.17 -72.70
C THR A 42 17.25 11.91 -72.58
N CYS A 43 17.29 13.24 -72.38
CA CYS A 43 16.11 14.08 -72.18
C CYS A 43 15.60 14.76 -73.47
N HIS A 44 16.06 14.33 -74.66
CA HIS A 44 15.69 14.99 -75.91
C HIS A 44 14.18 14.84 -76.18
N PRO A 45 13.44 15.93 -76.49
CA PRO A 45 11.99 15.87 -76.68
C PRO A 45 11.57 14.97 -77.85
N ASP A 46 12.37 14.90 -78.92
CA ASP A 46 12.12 14.01 -80.07
C ASP A 46 12.22 12.52 -79.73
N LYS A 47 13.06 12.14 -78.76
CA LYS A 47 13.19 10.75 -78.29
C LYS A 47 12.19 10.41 -77.18
N ASN A 48 11.56 11.43 -76.59
CA ASN A 48 10.62 11.29 -75.48
C ASN A 48 9.34 12.10 -75.75
N PRO A 49 8.64 11.88 -76.87
CA PRO A 49 7.48 12.69 -77.26
C PRO A 49 6.32 12.61 -76.25
N ASP A 50 6.21 11.50 -75.53
CA ASP A 50 5.13 11.26 -74.56
C ASP A 50 5.42 11.84 -73.17
N ASN A 51 6.61 12.42 -72.93
CA ASN A 51 7.01 12.92 -71.62
C ASN A 51 7.19 14.46 -71.62
N PRO A 52 6.20 15.24 -71.14
CA PRO A 52 6.31 16.69 -71.09
C PRO A 52 7.44 17.19 -70.17
N ARG A 53 7.83 16.40 -69.15
CA ARG A 53 8.96 16.73 -68.27
C ARG A 53 10.30 16.64 -68.98
N ALA A 54 10.41 15.85 -70.05
CA ALA A 54 11.66 15.77 -70.82
C ALA A 54 12.00 17.13 -71.47
N ALA A 55 10.99 17.82 -72.00
CA ALA A 55 11.15 19.16 -72.56
C ALA A 55 11.55 20.21 -71.51
N GLU A 56 10.92 20.17 -70.33
CA GLU A 56 11.26 21.06 -69.21
C GLU A 56 12.69 20.83 -68.70
N LEU A 57 13.07 19.56 -68.47
CA LEU A 57 14.42 19.19 -68.04
C LEU A 57 15.46 19.56 -69.09
N PHE A 58 15.17 19.34 -70.38
CA PHE A 58 16.05 19.75 -71.47
C PHE A 58 16.27 21.26 -71.46
N HIS A 59 15.21 22.05 -71.27
CA HIS A 59 15.30 23.51 -71.18
C HIS A 59 16.16 23.95 -69.97
N GLN A 60 15.93 23.35 -68.80
CA GLN A 60 16.72 23.62 -67.59
C GLN A 60 18.20 23.23 -67.77
N LEU A 61 18.48 22.11 -68.45
CA LEU A 61 19.85 21.67 -68.77
C LEU A 61 20.54 22.66 -69.72
N SER A 62 19.83 23.19 -70.72
CA SER A 62 20.38 24.19 -71.64
C SER A 62 20.70 25.50 -70.92
N GLN A 63 19.82 25.95 -70.02
CA GLN A 63 20.05 27.14 -69.20
C GLN A 63 21.19 26.96 -68.20
N ALA A 64 21.28 25.77 -67.58
CA ALA A 64 22.39 25.44 -66.69
C ALA A 64 23.73 25.45 -67.44
N LEU A 65 23.77 24.91 -68.66
CA LEU A 65 24.97 24.98 -69.50
C LEU A 65 25.36 26.43 -69.81
N GLU A 66 24.40 27.28 -70.19
CA GLU A 66 24.66 28.69 -70.50
C GLU A 66 25.30 29.42 -69.32
N ILE A 67 24.72 29.27 -68.12
CA ILE A 67 25.21 29.90 -66.89
C ILE A 67 26.59 29.35 -66.48
N LEU A 68 26.81 28.03 -66.57
CA LEU A 68 28.04 27.39 -66.12
C LEU A 68 29.19 27.47 -67.13
N THR A 69 28.90 27.83 -68.38
CA THR A 69 29.93 28.05 -69.41
C THR A 69 30.39 29.50 -69.52
N ASP A 70 29.54 30.48 -69.18
CA ASP A 70 29.96 31.87 -69.05
C ASP A 70 30.70 32.12 -67.72
N GLY A 71 31.93 32.63 -67.80
CA GLY A 71 32.77 32.86 -66.62
C GLY A 71 32.18 33.87 -65.65
N ALA A 72 31.53 34.92 -66.16
CA ALA A 72 30.90 35.94 -65.32
C ALA A 72 29.64 35.41 -64.63
N ALA A 73 28.75 34.74 -65.38
CA ALA A 73 27.55 34.12 -64.83
C ALA A 73 27.87 33.02 -63.81
N ARG A 74 28.86 32.16 -64.10
CA ARG A 74 29.32 31.11 -63.16
C ARG A 74 29.84 31.71 -61.87
N ALA A 75 30.69 32.73 -61.94
CA ALA A 75 31.21 33.41 -60.75
C ALA A 75 30.09 34.04 -59.90
N ALA A 76 29.09 34.65 -60.54
CA ALA A 76 27.94 35.22 -59.85
C ALA A 76 27.07 34.14 -59.17
N TYR A 77 26.83 33.01 -59.86
CA TYR A 77 26.11 31.86 -59.32
C TYR A 77 26.85 31.23 -58.12
N ASP A 78 28.16 31.01 -58.24
CA ASP A 78 28.98 30.45 -57.16
C ASP A 78 29.01 31.37 -55.93
N LYS A 79 29.06 32.70 -56.14
CA LYS A 79 28.98 33.69 -55.06
C LYS A 79 27.63 33.62 -54.34
N LEU A 80 26.53 33.51 -55.08
CA LEU A 80 25.19 33.37 -54.50
C LEU A 80 25.08 32.06 -53.70
N ARG A 81 25.58 30.94 -54.24
CA ARG A 81 25.57 29.64 -53.58
C ARG A 81 26.34 29.67 -52.25
N LYS A 82 27.56 30.21 -52.27
CA LYS A 82 28.39 30.38 -51.06
C LYS A 82 27.74 31.29 -50.03
N ALA A 83 27.10 32.39 -50.45
CA ALA A 83 26.39 33.29 -49.56
C ALA A 83 25.19 32.61 -48.88
N LYS A 84 24.41 31.81 -49.62
CA LYS A 84 23.31 31.00 -49.07
C LYS A 84 23.80 29.97 -48.06
N GLU A 85 24.87 29.24 -48.38
CA GLU A 85 25.45 28.25 -47.49
C GLU A 85 25.98 28.89 -46.19
N ALA A 86 26.67 30.02 -46.30
CA ALA A 86 27.16 30.78 -45.15
C ALA A 86 26.00 31.30 -44.28
N ALA A 87 24.92 31.79 -44.89
CA ALA A 87 23.72 32.22 -44.18
C ALA A 87 23.07 31.03 -43.43
N ALA A 88 22.92 29.88 -44.08
CA ALA A 88 22.38 28.67 -43.47
C ALA A 88 23.22 28.21 -42.28
N LYS A 89 24.56 28.18 -42.42
CA LYS A 89 25.49 27.86 -41.33
C LYS A 89 25.36 28.83 -40.16
N ARG A 90 25.21 30.13 -40.42
CA ARG A 90 25.01 31.13 -39.36
C ARG A 90 23.69 30.90 -38.61
N THR A 91 22.60 30.64 -39.33
CA THR A 91 21.30 30.34 -38.71
C THR A 91 21.38 29.09 -37.84
N GLN A 92 21.98 28.01 -38.36
CA GLN A 92 22.20 26.77 -37.61
C GLN A 92 23.00 27.02 -36.32
N GLN A 93 24.09 27.78 -36.39
CA GLN A 93 24.89 28.12 -35.20
C GLN A 93 24.10 28.95 -34.17
N LEU A 94 23.20 29.83 -34.60
CA LEU A 94 22.34 30.59 -33.69
C LEU A 94 21.31 29.66 -33.04
N ASP A 95 20.73 28.72 -33.79
CA ASP A 95 19.76 27.75 -33.27
C ASP A 95 20.41 26.78 -32.28
N ASP A 96 21.62 26.30 -32.55
CA ASP A 96 22.38 25.46 -31.62
C ASP A 96 22.70 26.19 -30.32
N LYS A 97 23.10 27.47 -30.41
CA LYS A 97 23.34 28.31 -29.23
C LYS A 97 22.05 28.53 -28.43
N ARG A 98 20.94 28.84 -29.10
CA ARG A 98 19.63 29.02 -28.46
C ARG A 98 19.18 27.74 -27.75
N LYS A 99 19.32 26.59 -28.42
CA LYS A 99 19.01 25.28 -27.84
C LYS A 99 19.85 25.01 -26.60
N LYS A 100 21.17 25.28 -26.66
CA LYS A 100 22.06 25.12 -25.51
C LYS A 100 21.65 26.00 -24.33
N VAL A 101 21.39 27.29 -24.56
CA VAL A 101 20.94 28.22 -23.51
C VAL A 101 19.62 27.79 -22.90
N LYS A 102 18.66 27.33 -23.73
CA LYS A 102 17.38 26.82 -23.25
C LYS A 102 17.56 25.63 -22.31
N LEU A 103 18.37 24.64 -22.71
CA LEU A 103 18.62 23.44 -21.91
C LEU A 103 19.33 23.76 -20.58
N ASP A 104 20.29 24.69 -20.60
CA ASP A 104 20.99 25.14 -19.39
C ASP A 104 20.03 25.84 -18.41
N LEU A 105 19.14 26.69 -18.93
CA LEU A 105 18.13 27.38 -18.14
C LEU A 105 17.11 26.40 -17.53
N GLU A 106 16.58 25.46 -18.33
CA GLU A 106 15.68 24.41 -17.84
C GLU A 106 16.34 23.50 -16.79
N ALA A 107 17.63 23.19 -16.93
CA ALA A 107 18.38 22.43 -15.95
C ALA A 107 18.45 23.18 -14.62
N ARG A 108 18.81 24.46 -14.67
CA ARG A 108 18.90 25.31 -13.49
C ARG A 108 17.55 25.52 -12.79
N GLU A 109 16.49 25.71 -13.56
CA GLU A 109 15.13 25.81 -13.01
C GLU A 109 14.68 24.52 -12.33
N ARG A 110 14.98 23.35 -12.93
CA ARG A 110 14.69 22.05 -12.33
C ARG A 110 15.44 21.84 -11.02
N GLU A 111 16.74 22.14 -11.00
CA GLU A 111 17.56 22.03 -9.78
C GLU A 111 17.04 22.94 -8.67
N ALA A 112 16.64 24.18 -8.99
CA ALA A 112 16.03 25.09 -8.03
C ALA A 112 14.69 24.54 -7.50
N GLN A 113 13.85 24.02 -8.39
CA GLN A 113 12.56 23.43 -8.00
C GLN A 113 12.73 22.22 -7.08
N VAL A 114 13.67 21.32 -7.40
CA VAL A 114 13.97 20.15 -6.57
C VAL A 114 14.41 20.56 -5.17
N ARG A 115 15.30 21.57 -5.05
CA ARG A 115 15.72 22.09 -3.75
C ARG A 115 14.55 22.62 -2.93
N VAL A 116 13.67 23.40 -3.55
CA VAL A 116 12.47 23.92 -2.88
C VAL A 116 11.58 22.77 -2.38
N THR A 117 11.34 21.76 -3.22
CA THR A 117 10.53 20.61 -2.82
C THR A 117 11.18 19.78 -1.71
N GLU A 118 12.50 19.57 -1.75
CA GLU A 118 13.23 18.85 -0.71
C GLU A 118 13.16 19.60 0.63
N GLU A 119 13.31 20.93 0.62
CA GLU A 119 13.17 21.77 1.80
C GLU A 119 11.75 21.71 2.39
N GLU A 120 10.72 21.76 1.54
CA GLU A 120 9.32 21.61 1.94
C GLU A 120 9.03 20.22 2.52
N GLU A 121 9.51 19.15 1.89
CA GLU A 121 9.34 17.77 2.38
C GLU A 121 10.00 17.57 3.75
N VAL A 122 11.20 18.12 3.95
CA VAL A 122 11.88 18.08 5.25
C VAL A 122 11.07 18.79 6.32
N LEU A 123 10.50 19.97 6.02
CA LEU A 123 9.66 20.71 6.95
C LEU A 123 8.37 19.93 7.30
N VAL A 124 7.72 19.33 6.31
CA VAL A 124 6.54 18.49 6.51
C VAL A 124 6.88 17.27 7.37
N ALA A 125 8.01 16.61 7.13
CA ALA A 125 8.47 15.49 7.93
C ALA A 125 8.76 15.90 9.39
N GLN A 126 9.41 17.04 9.61
CA GLN A 126 9.68 17.57 10.95
C GLN A 126 8.40 17.90 11.71
N THR A 127 7.45 18.58 11.08
CA THR A 127 6.15 18.92 11.69
C THR A 127 5.35 17.67 12.05
N LEU A 128 5.32 16.66 11.17
CA LEU A 128 4.68 15.37 11.46
C LEU A 128 5.35 14.66 12.64
N ALA A 129 6.68 14.63 12.69
CA ALA A 129 7.40 13.99 13.79
C ALA A 129 7.09 14.64 15.15
N GLN A 130 7.02 15.97 15.20
CA GLN A 130 6.62 16.72 16.40
C GLN A 130 5.21 16.35 16.84
N GLU A 131 4.26 16.27 15.91
CA GLU A 131 2.88 15.92 16.23
C GLU A 131 2.76 14.46 16.73
N ILE A 132 3.53 13.52 16.16
CA ILE A 132 3.60 12.14 16.66
C ILE A 132 4.12 12.09 18.10
N ILE A 133 5.18 12.84 18.42
CA ILE A 133 5.73 12.92 19.77
C ILE A 133 4.66 13.45 20.74
N ARG A 134 4.01 14.55 20.37
CA ARG A 134 2.94 15.14 21.15
C ARG A 134 1.79 14.15 21.42
N LEU A 135 1.31 13.45 20.39
CA LEU A 135 0.24 12.46 20.54
C LEU A 135 0.65 11.28 21.44
N ARG A 136 1.91 10.84 21.35
CA ARG A 136 2.45 9.80 22.24
C ARG A 136 2.49 10.27 23.70
N GLU A 137 2.91 11.51 23.94
CA GLU A 137 2.93 12.09 25.28
C GLU A 137 1.52 12.27 25.85
N GLU A 138 0.58 12.77 25.05
CA GLU A 138 -0.83 12.89 25.45
C GLU A 138 -1.44 11.52 25.76
N GLY A 139 -1.21 10.51 24.92
CA GLY A 139 -1.66 9.13 25.17
C GLY A 139 -1.03 8.51 26.43
N SER A 140 0.27 8.72 26.65
CA SER A 140 0.98 8.26 27.86
C SER A 140 0.38 8.87 29.13
N ARG A 141 0.08 10.18 29.10
CA ARG A 141 -0.52 10.90 30.21
C ARG A 141 -1.90 10.36 30.57
N GLN A 142 -2.74 10.08 29.57
CA GLN A 142 -4.06 9.50 29.78
C GLN A 142 -3.96 8.12 30.46
N VAL A 143 -3.03 7.27 30.01
CA VAL A 143 -2.81 5.96 30.63
C VAL A 143 -2.34 6.11 32.08
N GLU A 144 -1.43 7.05 32.36
CA GLU A 144 -0.93 7.33 33.71
C GLU A 144 -2.06 7.81 34.65
N GLU A 145 -2.93 8.70 34.15
CA GLU A 145 -4.11 9.19 34.88
C GLU A 145 -5.10 8.07 35.18
N GLN A 146 -5.41 7.22 34.19
CA GLN A 146 -6.27 6.04 34.37
C GLN A 146 -5.66 5.08 35.42
N LYS A 147 -4.35 4.82 35.37
CA LYS A 147 -3.65 4.00 36.38
C LYS A 147 -3.78 4.59 37.78
N LYS A 148 -3.59 5.90 37.95
CA LYS A 148 -3.73 6.57 39.25
C LYS A 148 -5.14 6.44 39.81
N LEU A 149 -6.17 6.64 38.98
CA LEU A 149 -7.56 6.46 39.39
C LEU A 149 -7.84 5.02 39.86
N ILE A 150 -7.35 4.03 39.11
CA ILE A 150 -7.49 2.61 39.49
C ILE A 150 -6.79 2.32 40.83
N LEU A 151 -5.57 2.84 41.02
CA LEU A 151 -4.83 2.66 42.28
C LEU A 151 -5.55 3.29 43.47
N GLU A 152 -6.10 4.50 43.30
CA GLU A 152 -6.87 5.17 44.35
C GLU A 152 -8.17 4.40 44.67
N GLN A 153 -8.85 3.86 43.65
CA GLN A 153 -10.02 3.01 43.83
C GLN A 153 -9.68 1.75 44.66
N ILE A 154 -8.57 1.07 44.34
CA ILE A 154 -8.08 -0.10 45.09
C ILE A 154 -7.75 0.28 46.54
N ARG A 155 -7.11 1.44 46.75
CA ARG A 155 -6.76 1.95 48.08
C ARG A 155 -8.01 2.20 48.92
N MET A 156 -8.98 2.94 48.37
CA MET A 156 -10.24 3.23 49.05
C MET A 156 -11.02 1.95 49.38
N GLU A 157 -11.05 0.97 48.47
CA GLU A 157 -11.68 -0.33 48.72
C GLU A 157 -10.98 -1.10 49.85
N ARG A 158 -9.64 -1.07 49.91
CA ARG A 158 -8.86 -1.67 50.99
C ARG A 158 -9.08 -0.98 52.33
N GLU A 159 -9.12 0.36 52.36
CA GLU A 159 -9.36 1.15 53.58
C GLU A 159 -10.79 0.93 54.12
N GLN A 160 -11.79 0.84 53.24
CA GLN A 160 -13.16 0.45 53.63
C GLN A 160 -13.22 -0.97 54.20
N LYS A 161 -12.54 -1.94 53.58
CA LYS A 161 -12.42 -3.31 54.10
C LYS A 161 -11.72 -3.36 55.46
N MET A 162 -10.72 -2.50 55.69
CA MET A 162 -10.02 -2.40 56.98
C MET A 162 -10.85 -1.71 58.07
N GLN A 163 -11.62 -0.67 57.75
CA GLN A 163 -12.54 -0.02 58.71
C GLN A 163 -13.77 -0.89 59.04
N GLY A 164 -14.19 -1.78 58.14
CA GLY A 164 -15.20 -2.80 58.41
C GLY A 164 -14.75 -3.94 59.33
N ASN A 165 -13.46 -3.98 59.75
CA ASN A 165 -12.86 -5.10 60.47
C ASN A 165 -12.45 -4.75 61.91
N ARG A 166 -13.40 -4.29 62.74
CA ARG A 166 -13.28 -4.26 64.22
C ARG A 166 -14.31 -5.17 64.92
N GLY A 167 -14.51 -6.35 64.36
CA GLY A 167 -15.27 -7.40 65.05
C GLY A 167 -15.57 -8.56 64.12
N GLY A 168 -14.77 -9.62 64.21
CA GLY A 168 -15.10 -10.88 63.55
C GLY A 168 -13.87 -11.61 63.00
N ASN A 169 -13.28 -12.43 63.86
CA ASN A 169 -12.42 -13.53 63.44
C ASN A 169 -13.20 -14.49 62.51
N THR A 170 -13.02 -14.43 61.19
CA THR A 170 -13.38 -15.53 60.27
C THR A 170 -12.60 -15.44 58.95
N GLU A 171 -11.55 -16.25 58.84
CA GLU A 171 -11.16 -17.05 57.65
C GLU A 171 -11.66 -16.56 56.26
N TRP A 172 -10.96 -15.60 55.65
CA TRP A 172 -11.14 -15.25 54.23
C TRP A 172 -10.16 -16.03 53.35
N GLY A 173 -10.68 -17.00 52.58
CA GLY A 173 -9.89 -17.67 51.55
C GLY A 173 -10.44 -18.99 51.01
N LYS A 174 -11.76 -19.15 50.85
CA LYS A 174 -12.35 -20.25 50.05
C LYS A 174 -13.66 -19.78 49.42
N GLU A 175 -13.59 -19.06 48.30
CA GLU A 175 -14.73 -19.00 47.38
C GLU A 175 -14.94 -20.42 46.84
N SER A 176 -15.89 -21.15 47.40
CA SER A 176 -16.05 -22.57 47.11
C SER A 176 -16.62 -22.76 45.70
N ALA A 177 -15.82 -23.29 44.78
CA ALA A 177 -16.22 -23.66 43.41
C ALA A 177 -17.09 -24.93 43.40
N LYS A 178 -18.24 -24.84 44.07
CA LYS A 178 -19.18 -25.94 44.31
C LYS A 178 -20.38 -25.86 43.38
N ILE A 179 -20.64 -26.96 42.68
CA ILE A 179 -21.75 -27.12 41.75
C ILE A 179 -22.65 -28.28 42.18
N LYS A 180 -23.95 -28.14 41.96
CA LYS A 180 -24.95 -29.20 42.13
C LYS A 180 -25.29 -29.82 40.81
N LEU A 181 -25.21 -31.13 40.78
CA LEU A 181 -25.62 -31.99 39.68
C LEU A 181 -26.98 -32.60 40.00
N LYS A 182 -27.88 -32.63 39.02
CA LYS A 182 -29.19 -33.26 39.14
C LYS A 182 -29.56 -33.99 37.85
N TRP A 183 -29.96 -35.25 37.95
CA TRP A 183 -30.38 -36.06 36.81
C TRP A 183 -31.64 -36.86 37.15
N LYS A 184 -32.26 -37.48 36.13
CA LYS A 184 -33.44 -38.33 36.35
C LYS A 184 -32.99 -39.71 36.82
N CYS A 185 -33.63 -40.22 37.86
CA CYS A 185 -33.44 -41.60 38.35
C CYS A 185 -34.81 -42.18 38.70
N LYS A 186 -35.13 -43.39 38.21
CA LYS A 186 -36.37 -44.09 38.56
C LYS A 186 -36.26 -44.67 39.98
N LYS A 187 -37.40 -44.89 40.66
CA LYS A 187 -37.43 -45.35 42.07
C LYS A 187 -36.84 -46.75 42.23
N GLU A 188 -37.12 -47.67 41.30
CA GLU A 188 -36.58 -49.04 41.28
C GLU A 188 -35.18 -49.16 40.64
N ASP A 189 -34.57 -48.05 40.21
CA ASP A 189 -33.26 -48.08 39.56
C ASP A 189 -32.13 -48.11 40.61
N GLU A 190 -31.36 -49.20 40.62
CA GLU A 190 -30.18 -49.38 41.45
C GLU A 190 -28.93 -48.73 40.84
N THR A 191 -28.94 -48.47 39.53
CA THR A 191 -27.81 -47.88 38.79
C THR A 191 -27.72 -46.36 38.94
N ARG A 192 -28.58 -45.76 39.77
CA ARG A 192 -28.69 -44.31 39.99
C ARG A 192 -28.78 -43.54 38.66
N GLY A 193 -29.49 -44.08 37.66
CA GLY A 193 -29.61 -43.47 36.34
C GLY A 193 -28.32 -43.43 35.51
N GLY A 194 -27.36 -44.33 35.81
CA GLY A 194 -26.08 -44.44 35.11
C GLY A 194 -24.94 -43.58 35.68
N TYR A 195 -25.20 -42.79 36.72
CA TYR A 195 -24.24 -41.87 37.31
C TYR A 195 -23.69 -42.41 38.63
N SER A 196 -22.58 -43.13 38.55
CA SER A 196 -21.73 -43.42 39.71
C SER A 196 -20.77 -42.25 39.98
N GLU A 197 -20.14 -42.26 41.16
CA GLU A 197 -19.12 -41.29 41.52
C GLU A 197 -17.98 -41.27 40.49
N ASP A 198 -17.52 -42.44 40.04
CA ASP A 198 -16.46 -42.57 39.03
C ASP A 198 -16.85 -41.98 37.66
N VAL A 199 -18.12 -42.17 37.25
CA VAL A 199 -18.62 -41.64 35.99
C VAL A 199 -18.70 -40.12 36.03
N LEU A 200 -19.17 -39.56 37.14
CA LEU A 200 -19.20 -38.11 37.36
C LEU A 200 -17.80 -37.51 37.44
N MET A 201 -16.85 -38.20 38.07
CA MET A 201 -15.45 -37.78 38.11
C MET A 201 -14.87 -37.68 36.71
N ARG A 202 -15.00 -38.72 35.88
CA ARG A 202 -14.50 -38.73 34.49
C ARG A 202 -15.14 -37.66 33.62
N LEU A 203 -16.44 -37.40 33.80
CA LEU A 203 -17.16 -36.38 33.02
C LEU A 203 -16.69 -34.96 33.38
N LEU A 204 -16.37 -34.71 34.65
CA LEU A 204 -16.03 -33.38 35.14
C LEU A 204 -14.54 -33.05 35.07
N GLU A 205 -13.67 -34.05 35.17
CA GLU A 205 -12.22 -33.87 35.14
C GLU A 205 -11.72 -33.23 33.83
N LYS A 206 -12.44 -33.41 32.72
CA LYS A 206 -12.12 -32.77 31.43
C LYS A 206 -12.18 -31.24 31.44
N TYR A 207 -12.85 -30.65 32.44
CA TYR A 207 -12.93 -29.19 32.60
C TYR A 207 -11.93 -28.64 33.63
N GLY A 208 -11.32 -29.52 34.43
CA GLY A 208 -10.30 -29.18 35.41
C GLY A 208 -10.32 -30.10 36.62
N GLN A 209 -9.36 -29.88 37.53
CA GLN A 209 -9.17 -30.73 38.70
C GLN A 209 -10.37 -30.63 39.65
N VAL A 210 -11.00 -31.79 39.90
CA VAL A 210 -12.10 -31.94 40.85
C VAL A 210 -11.51 -32.37 42.20
N LEU A 211 -11.83 -31.62 43.26
CA LEU A 211 -11.36 -31.89 44.63
C LEU A 211 -12.25 -32.92 45.34
N HIS A 212 -13.56 -32.76 45.25
CA HIS A 212 -14.53 -33.63 45.92
C HIS A 212 -15.78 -33.83 45.07
N ILE A 213 -16.30 -35.05 45.02
CA ILE A 213 -17.63 -35.37 44.50
C ILE A 213 -18.39 -36.13 45.58
N VAL A 214 -19.64 -35.74 45.83
CA VAL A 214 -20.51 -36.40 46.80
C VAL A 214 -21.85 -36.69 46.15
N VAL A 215 -22.15 -37.97 45.91
CA VAL A 215 -23.47 -38.41 45.44
C VAL A 215 -24.43 -38.50 46.64
N SER A 216 -25.61 -37.92 46.51
CA SER A 216 -26.59 -37.85 47.61
C SER A 216 -27.12 -39.25 47.96
N SER A 217 -27.04 -39.61 49.24
CA SER A 217 -27.69 -40.80 49.79
C SER A 217 -29.21 -40.65 49.91
N LYS A 218 -29.71 -39.40 50.04
CA LYS A 218 -31.13 -39.08 50.21
C LYS A 218 -31.91 -38.99 48.89
N SER A 219 -31.24 -38.65 47.79
CA SER A 219 -31.86 -38.61 46.46
C SER A 219 -30.94 -39.27 45.43
N LYS A 220 -31.38 -40.38 44.84
CA LYS A 220 -30.62 -41.16 43.84
C LYS A 220 -30.25 -40.41 42.55
N GLY A 221 -30.72 -39.17 42.38
CA GLY A 221 -30.54 -38.33 41.19
C GLY A 221 -29.84 -36.99 41.45
N SER A 222 -28.97 -36.88 42.46
CA SER A 222 -28.25 -35.64 42.74
C SER A 222 -26.86 -35.88 43.32
N ALA A 223 -25.90 -35.02 42.93
CA ALA A 223 -24.57 -34.96 43.50
C ALA A 223 -24.10 -33.51 43.66
N VAL A 224 -23.05 -33.33 44.44
CA VAL A 224 -22.33 -32.07 44.60
C VAL A 224 -20.88 -32.30 44.22
N ALA A 225 -20.31 -31.43 43.38
CA ALA A 225 -18.91 -31.46 43.02
C ALA A 225 -18.23 -30.16 43.39
N GLU A 226 -16.99 -30.24 43.86
CA GLU A 226 -16.12 -29.11 44.21
C GLU A 226 -14.89 -29.13 43.31
N PHE A 227 -14.64 -28.04 42.61
CA PHE A 227 -13.47 -27.88 41.75
C PHE A 227 -12.35 -27.13 42.46
N ALA A 228 -11.11 -27.36 42.01
CA ALA A 228 -9.94 -26.62 42.48
C ALA A 228 -9.98 -25.14 42.07
N THR A 229 -10.65 -24.81 40.96
CA THR A 229 -10.77 -23.43 40.45
C THR A 229 -12.20 -23.10 40.05
N PHE A 230 -12.59 -21.83 40.24
CA PHE A 230 -13.89 -21.32 39.80
C PHE A 230 -14.07 -21.43 38.28
N LYS A 231 -12.99 -21.23 37.52
CA LYS A 231 -13.02 -21.31 36.06
C LYS A 231 -13.36 -22.71 35.55
N ALA A 232 -12.83 -23.76 36.19
CA ALA A 232 -13.17 -25.14 35.86
C ALA A 232 -14.65 -25.44 36.14
N ALA A 233 -15.18 -24.98 37.28
CA ALA A 233 -16.60 -25.10 37.59
C ALA A 233 -17.49 -24.34 36.59
N GLU A 234 -17.09 -23.15 36.14
CA GLU A 234 -17.81 -22.37 35.12
C GLU A 234 -17.88 -23.10 33.77
N LEU A 235 -16.75 -23.68 33.33
CA LEU A 235 -16.71 -24.44 32.08
C LEU A 235 -17.58 -25.71 32.15
N ALA A 236 -17.59 -26.39 33.29
CA ALA A 236 -18.47 -27.54 33.50
C ALA A 236 -19.95 -27.14 33.43
N VAL A 237 -20.36 -26.06 34.13
CA VAL A 237 -21.75 -25.57 34.12
C VAL A 237 -22.23 -25.20 32.72
N ARG A 238 -21.36 -24.61 31.89
CA ARG A 238 -21.72 -24.14 30.54
C ARG A 238 -21.77 -25.26 29.50
N ASN A 239 -20.86 -26.24 29.59
CA ASN A 239 -20.61 -27.15 28.48
C ASN A 239 -21.04 -28.60 28.77
N GLU A 240 -21.27 -28.97 30.02
CA GLU A 240 -21.56 -30.36 30.36
C GLU A 240 -23.05 -30.67 30.27
N ILE A 241 -23.37 -31.72 29.52
CA ILE A 241 -24.74 -32.20 29.27
C ILE A 241 -24.99 -33.54 29.97
N GLY A 242 -23.91 -34.27 30.32
CA GLY A 242 -23.97 -35.61 30.92
C GLY A 242 -24.00 -36.74 29.89
N LEU A 243 -24.40 -37.92 30.35
CA LEU A 243 -24.62 -39.10 29.53
C LEU A 243 -25.74 -38.87 28.51
N LEU A 244 -25.50 -39.27 27.26
CA LEU A 244 -26.40 -39.10 26.12
C LEU A 244 -27.81 -39.67 26.34
N ASN A 245 -27.92 -40.73 27.14
CA ASN A 245 -29.18 -41.41 27.44
C ASN A 245 -29.93 -40.82 28.65
N ASN A 246 -29.27 -39.99 29.46
CA ASN A 246 -29.87 -39.38 30.66
C ASN A 246 -29.16 -38.05 30.98
N PRO A 247 -29.54 -36.93 30.38
CA PRO A 247 -28.84 -35.67 30.56
C PRO A 247 -28.89 -35.20 32.02
N LEU A 248 -27.80 -34.58 32.48
CA LEU A 248 -27.68 -33.99 33.80
C LEU A 248 -27.85 -32.48 33.73
N LYS A 249 -28.38 -31.89 34.80
CA LYS A 249 -28.51 -30.44 34.99
C LYS A 249 -27.52 -29.98 36.04
N ILE A 250 -26.72 -28.97 35.71
CA ILE A 250 -25.77 -28.35 36.63
C ILE A 250 -26.28 -26.99 37.10
N SER A 251 -26.11 -26.69 38.39
CA SER A 251 -26.45 -25.40 38.99
C SER A 251 -25.42 -25.02 40.05
N TRP A 252 -25.16 -23.73 40.25
CA TRP A 252 -24.26 -23.27 41.30
C TRP A 252 -24.86 -23.51 42.69
N LEU A 253 -24.05 -23.98 43.64
CA LEU A 253 -24.44 -24.13 45.05
C LEU A 253 -24.04 -22.95 45.93
N SER A 254 -23.01 -22.21 45.52
CA SER A 254 -22.66 -20.93 46.13
C SER A 254 -23.25 -19.78 45.29
N THR A 255 -23.57 -18.66 45.92
CA THR A 255 -24.04 -17.45 45.22
C THR A 255 -23.06 -17.12 44.10
N PRO A 256 -23.53 -17.05 42.83
CA PRO A 256 -22.66 -16.71 41.72
C PRO A 256 -22.08 -15.31 41.94
N PRO A 257 -20.76 -15.08 41.74
CA PRO A 257 -20.19 -13.74 41.79
C PRO A 257 -20.89 -12.83 40.76
N PRO A 258 -21.02 -11.53 41.04
CA PRO A 258 -21.83 -10.61 40.24
C PRO A 258 -21.12 -10.25 38.94
N SER A 259 -21.09 -11.15 37.97
CA SER A 259 -20.72 -10.87 36.57
C SER A 259 -20.99 -12.08 35.66
N ALA A 260 -22.25 -12.50 35.55
CA ALA A 260 -22.69 -13.39 34.47
C ALA A 260 -24.22 -13.34 34.30
N VAL A 261 -24.73 -12.19 33.83
CA VAL A 261 -26.05 -12.13 33.19
C VAL A 261 -25.86 -11.67 31.75
N SER A 262 -25.95 -12.62 30.82
CA SER A 262 -26.60 -12.46 29.52
C SER A 262 -26.64 -13.82 28.85
N ASP A 263 -27.84 -14.42 28.78
CA ASP A 263 -28.56 -14.60 27.52
C ASP A 263 -29.63 -15.67 27.66
N ASN A 264 -30.87 -15.33 27.30
CA ASN A 264 -31.89 -16.31 26.96
C ASN A 264 -32.57 -15.85 25.66
N GLN A 265 -32.65 -16.78 24.72
CA GLN A 265 -32.94 -16.57 23.30
C GLN A 265 -34.40 -16.19 22.98
N SER A 266 -34.51 -15.36 21.93
CA SER A 266 -35.47 -15.44 20.80
C SER A 266 -36.96 -15.09 20.99
N LYS A 267 -37.43 -14.05 20.28
CA LYS A 267 -38.36 -14.20 19.14
C LYS A 267 -38.56 -12.92 18.33
N ILE A 268 -38.70 -13.14 17.04
CA ILE A 268 -38.94 -12.21 15.94
C ILE A 268 -40.36 -11.62 16.02
N SER A 269 -40.49 -10.29 15.88
CA SER A 269 -41.51 -9.68 15.01
C SER A 269 -41.19 -8.23 14.69
N PHE A 270 -41.32 -7.93 13.40
CA PHE A 270 -41.31 -6.62 12.77
C PHE A 270 -42.36 -5.69 13.39
N ASN A 271 -41.99 -4.42 13.63
CA ASN A 271 -42.49 -3.30 12.84
C ASN A 271 -41.68 -2.04 13.09
N SER A 272 -41.37 -1.37 11.99
CA SER A 272 -40.69 -0.08 11.89
C SER A 272 -41.40 1.00 12.70
N THR A 273 -40.63 1.85 13.41
CA THR A 273 -40.63 3.32 13.28
C THR A 273 -39.83 3.95 14.44
N THR A 274 -38.79 4.72 14.08
CA THR A 274 -38.14 5.83 14.81
C THR A 274 -37.24 5.62 16.04
N HIS A 275 -36.06 6.25 15.92
CA HIS A 275 -35.18 6.89 16.92
C HIS A 275 -34.02 6.12 17.59
N THR A 276 -32.87 6.83 17.55
CA THR A 276 -31.78 6.96 18.55
C THR A 276 -30.54 6.04 18.50
N LEU A 277 -29.43 6.66 18.06
CA LEU A 277 -28.09 6.66 18.66
C LEU A 277 -27.90 5.77 19.90
N GLN A 278 -27.23 4.61 19.77
CA GLN A 278 -26.50 3.98 20.90
C GLN A 278 -25.54 2.80 20.57
N ASN A 279 -25.14 2.57 19.33
CA ASN A 279 -24.32 1.37 18.99
C ASN A 279 -22.78 1.59 18.94
N SER A 280 -22.25 2.76 19.31
CA SER A 280 -20.83 3.08 19.09
C SER A 280 -19.85 2.58 20.17
N VAL A 281 -20.30 2.26 21.38
CA VAL A 281 -19.39 2.12 22.55
C VAL A 281 -18.88 0.69 22.78
N ARG A 282 -19.46 -0.32 22.11
CA ARG A 282 -18.99 -1.72 22.24
C ARG A 282 -17.79 -2.05 21.34
N SER A 283 -17.69 -1.40 20.17
CA SER A 283 -16.63 -1.66 19.19
C SER A 283 -15.25 -1.17 19.60
N GLU A 284 -15.17 -0.16 20.48
CA GLU A 284 -13.91 0.52 20.82
C GLU A 284 -13.04 -0.33 21.78
N ARG A 285 -13.66 -1.00 22.76
CA ARG A 285 -12.97 -1.92 23.69
C ARG A 285 -12.41 -3.16 23.01
N ASP A 286 -13.12 -3.67 22.00
CA ASP A 286 -12.66 -4.82 21.22
C ASP A 286 -11.47 -4.43 20.32
N PHE A 287 -11.46 -3.18 19.83
CA PHE A 287 -10.35 -2.65 19.04
C PHE A 287 -9.11 -2.38 19.89
N GLU A 288 -9.29 -1.79 21.08
CA GLU A 288 -8.22 -1.57 22.05
C GLU A 288 -7.58 -2.89 22.51
N SER A 289 -8.41 -3.90 22.82
CA SER A 289 -7.94 -5.25 23.17
C SER A 289 -7.11 -5.90 22.05
N LEU A 290 -7.54 -5.75 20.79
CA LEU A 290 -6.83 -6.26 19.62
C LEU A 290 -5.49 -5.55 19.37
N VAL A 291 -5.46 -4.23 19.56
CA VAL A 291 -4.25 -3.42 19.42
C VAL A 291 -3.23 -3.77 20.50
N LEU A 292 -3.65 -3.91 21.76
CA LEU A 292 -2.78 -4.37 22.86
C LEU A 292 -2.23 -5.78 22.63
N MET A 293 -3.04 -6.69 22.10
CA MET A 293 -2.58 -8.04 21.76
C MET A 293 -1.50 -8.01 20.66
N LYS A 294 -1.70 -7.21 19.60
CA LYS A 294 -0.71 -7.05 18.52
C LYS A 294 0.58 -6.39 18.99
N MET A 295 0.50 -5.39 19.87
CA MET A 295 1.68 -4.74 20.46
C MET A 295 2.47 -5.71 21.34
N ARG A 296 1.80 -6.56 22.12
CA ARG A 296 2.46 -7.61 22.91
C ARG A 296 3.20 -8.61 22.02
N GLN A 297 2.55 -9.10 20.97
CA GLN A 297 3.18 -10.02 20.02
C GLN A 297 4.38 -9.39 19.30
N ALA A 298 4.30 -8.11 18.93
CA ALA A 298 5.40 -7.38 18.31
C ALA A 298 6.61 -7.23 19.26
N ALA A 299 6.37 -6.92 20.54
CA ALA A 299 7.42 -6.80 21.55
C ALA A 299 8.09 -8.14 21.87
N GLU A 300 7.33 -9.24 21.95
CA GLU A 300 7.91 -10.59 22.12
C GLU A 300 8.76 -11.00 20.91
N ARG A 301 8.31 -10.69 19.69
CA ARG A 301 9.07 -10.97 18.47
C ARG A 301 10.39 -10.18 18.42
N GLN A 302 10.38 -8.93 18.86
CA GLN A 302 11.61 -8.11 18.94
C GLN A 302 12.62 -8.68 19.93
N ARG A 303 12.17 -9.13 21.11
CA ARG A 303 13.06 -9.79 22.08
C ARG A 303 13.70 -11.07 21.56
N LEU A 304 12.93 -11.87 20.82
CA LEU A 304 13.46 -13.09 20.18
C LEU A 304 14.51 -12.78 19.11
N ILE A 305 14.33 -11.70 18.34
CA ILE A 305 15.30 -11.26 17.34
C ILE A 305 16.59 -10.75 18.01
N GLU A 306 16.45 -9.95 19.07
CA GLU A 306 17.59 -9.43 19.84
C GLU A 306 18.38 -10.56 20.52
N GLN A 307 17.68 -11.60 21.01
CA GLN A 307 18.31 -12.77 21.60
C GLN A 307 19.07 -13.62 20.57
N LEU A 308 18.51 -13.81 19.36
CA LEU A 308 19.20 -14.51 18.26
C LEU A 308 20.43 -13.74 17.76
N GLN A 309 20.33 -12.42 17.65
CA GLN A 309 21.46 -11.58 17.25
C GLN A 309 22.61 -11.63 18.26
N HIS A 310 22.29 -11.68 19.55
CA HIS A 310 23.30 -11.81 20.60
C HIS A 310 23.96 -13.19 20.59
N GLU A 311 23.18 -14.27 20.38
CA GLU A 311 23.71 -15.63 20.26
C GLU A 311 24.59 -15.83 19.01
N ASP A 312 24.26 -15.17 17.88
CA ASP A 312 25.06 -15.20 16.66
C ASP A 312 26.39 -14.41 16.82
N GLU A 313 26.39 -13.29 17.56
CA GLU A 313 27.59 -12.50 17.87
C GLU A 313 28.55 -13.24 18.82
N ASP A 314 28.03 -14.01 19.77
CA ASP A 314 28.82 -14.83 20.69
C ASP A 314 29.37 -16.12 20.04
N ALA A 315 28.78 -16.59 18.93
CA ALA A 315 29.22 -17.78 18.20
C ALA A 315 30.38 -17.53 17.20
N ASP A 316 30.59 -16.26 16.81
CA ASP A 316 31.67 -15.83 15.89
C ASP A 316 32.92 -15.28 16.63
N SER A 317 32.95 -15.36 17.98
CA SER A 317 34.09 -14.98 18.85
C SER A 317 34.83 -16.19 19.43
#